data_AF-A0A3L7T2F6-F1
#
_entry.id   AF-A0A3L7T2F6-F1
#
_cell.length_a   1.000
_cell.length_b   1.000
_cell.length_c   1.000
_cell.angle_alpha   90.00
_cell.angle_beta   90.00
_cell.angle_gamma   90.00
#
_symmetry.space_group_name_H-M   'P 1'
#
loop_
_entity.id
_entity.type
_entity.pdbx_description
1 polymer ?
#
loop_
_entity_poly.entity_id
_entity_poly.type
_entity_poly.pdbx_seq_one_letter_code
_entity_poly.pdbx_strand_id
1 'polypeptide(L)'
;MSSASSGKDQKVSKEWTPRMWQGCIFHSWIRMLAKNHFLIHPSKMYIGCVITAISVLHLGLRLLQKGLYGTVPENTQLKQPPVFIIGHWRTGTTLLHEPLILDPRHNFPNTYQCLEPNHFLLTEKFFKSYFNFLLPTRRPMDNMEAGWDKP
;
A
#
# COMPACT_ATOMS: atom_id res chain seq x y z
N MET A 1 -35.48 -26.45 -12.50
CA MET A 1 -35.76 -25.91 -11.16
C MET A 1 -34.43 -25.77 -10.44
N SER A 2 -33.96 -24.52 -10.33
CA SER A 2 -32.63 -24.17 -9.83
C SER A 2 -32.64 -24.19 -8.30
N SER A 3 -31.82 -25.05 -7.70
CA SER A 3 -31.56 -25.06 -6.26
C SER A 3 -30.58 -23.94 -5.92
N ALA A 4 -31.13 -22.82 -5.43
CA ALA A 4 -30.35 -21.73 -4.89
C ALA A 4 -29.58 -22.18 -3.63
N SER A 5 -28.26 -22.32 -3.76
CA SER A 5 -27.35 -22.44 -2.62
C SER A 5 -27.36 -21.11 -1.86
N SER A 6 -27.97 -21.12 -0.68
CA SER A 6 -27.99 -20.03 0.29
C SER A 6 -26.59 -19.87 0.91
N GLY A 7 -25.73 -19.11 0.23
CA GLY A 7 -24.46 -18.64 0.78
C GLY A 7 -24.74 -17.53 1.79
N LYS A 8 -24.81 -17.88 3.08
CA LYS A 8 -24.75 -16.91 4.17
C LYS A 8 -23.37 -16.25 4.18
N ASP A 9 -23.21 -15.15 3.45
CA ASP A 9 -22.09 -14.24 3.61
C ASP A 9 -22.21 -13.56 4.98
N GLN A 10 -21.60 -14.19 5.99
CA GLN A 10 -21.38 -13.55 7.28
C GLN A 10 -20.52 -12.32 7.04
N LYS A 11 -21.11 -11.12 7.14
CA LYS A 11 -20.38 -9.86 7.27
C LYS A 11 -19.55 -9.92 8.55
N VAL A 12 -18.33 -10.46 8.46
CA VAL A 12 -17.32 -10.20 9.47
C VAL A 12 -17.06 -8.70 9.39
N SER A 13 -17.56 -7.94 10.36
CA SER A 13 -17.12 -6.57 10.57
C SER A 13 -15.66 -6.63 11.01
N LYS A 14 -14.73 -6.74 10.05
CA LYS A 14 -13.31 -6.49 10.27
C LYS A 14 -13.16 -5.00 10.52
N GLU A 15 -13.51 -4.59 11.75
CA GLU A 15 -13.37 -3.23 12.25
C GLU A 15 -11.92 -2.74 12.08
N TRP A 16 -10.98 -3.69 12.12
CA TRP A 16 -9.57 -3.47 11.82
C TRP A 16 -9.19 -4.00 10.43
N THR A 17 -8.95 -3.06 9.53
CA THR A 17 -8.23 -3.25 8.26
C THR A 17 -7.19 -2.14 8.19
N PRO A 18 -5.93 -2.44 7.81
CA PRO A 18 -4.93 -1.41 7.66
C PRO A 18 -5.44 -0.35 6.69
N ARG A 19 -5.38 0.91 7.12
CA ARG A 19 -5.90 2.06 6.38
C ARG A 19 -4.80 2.55 5.45
N MET A 20 -5.17 2.99 4.25
CA MET A 20 -4.20 3.55 3.27
C MET A 20 -3.32 4.67 3.88
N TRP A 21 -3.86 5.42 4.85
CA TRP A 21 -3.14 6.49 5.54
C TRP A 21 -2.01 6.02 6.47
N GLN A 22 -1.92 4.73 6.79
CA GLN A 22 -0.86 4.21 7.66
C GLN A 22 0.53 4.29 7.00
N GLY A 23 0.61 4.28 5.67
CA GLY A 23 1.87 4.47 4.94
C GLY A 23 2.42 5.90 4.94
N CYS A 24 1.71 6.85 5.56
CA CYS A 24 2.16 8.23 5.65
C CYS A 24 3.30 8.40 6.65
N ILE A 25 4.29 9.21 6.28
CA ILE A 25 5.29 9.72 7.24
C ILE A 25 4.67 10.77 8.17
N PHE A 26 5.19 10.87 9.40
CA PHE A 26 4.70 11.77 10.45
C PHE A 26 4.43 13.20 9.98
N HIS A 27 5.35 13.82 9.25
CA HIS A 27 5.18 15.18 8.73
C HIS A 27 3.94 15.32 7.82
N SER A 28 3.76 14.37 6.89
CA SER A 28 2.61 14.37 5.97
C SER A 28 1.30 14.14 6.72
N TRP A 29 1.31 13.25 7.71
CA TRP A 29 0.16 12.98 8.57
C TRP A 29 -0.26 14.22 9.38
N ILE A 30 0.66 14.87 10.09
CA ILE A 30 0.37 16.08 10.87
C ILE A 30 -0.09 17.22 9.95
N ARG A 31 0.54 17.41 8.78
CA ARG A 31 0.11 18.42 7.80
C ARG A 31 -1.31 18.15 7.31
N MET A 32 -1.67 16.89 7.09
CA MET A 32 -3.03 16.51 6.69
C MET A 32 -4.03 16.77 7.83
N LEU A 33 -3.69 16.42 9.07
CA LEU A 33 -4.54 16.75 10.23
C LEU A 33 -4.74 18.25 10.38
N ALA A 34 -3.67 19.05 10.27
CA ALA A 34 -3.74 20.50 10.37
C ALA A 34 -4.64 21.10 9.27
N LYS A 35 -4.54 20.62 8.02
CA LYS A 35 -5.42 21.04 6.93
C LYS A 35 -6.89 20.69 7.16
N ASN A 36 -7.17 19.66 7.97
CA ASN A 36 -8.52 19.23 8.35
C ASN A 36 -8.89 19.68 9.77
N HIS A 37 -8.20 20.68 10.33
CA HIS A 37 -8.46 21.25 11.66
C HIS A 37 -8.45 20.23 12.81
N PHE A 38 -7.69 19.15 12.68
CA PHE A 38 -7.63 18.05 13.66
C PHE A 38 -9.01 17.44 13.99
N LEU A 39 -9.96 17.52 13.05
CA LEU A 39 -11.32 17.00 13.21
C LEU A 39 -11.34 15.48 13.11
N ILE A 40 -11.01 14.81 14.21
CA ILE A 40 -11.17 13.37 14.36
C ILE A 40 -12.38 13.13 15.25
N HIS A 41 -13.38 12.41 14.74
CA HIS A 41 -14.54 12.03 15.52
C HIS A 41 -14.10 11.26 16.79
N PRO A 42 -14.62 11.56 17.99
CA PRO A 42 -14.16 10.96 19.24
C PRO A 42 -14.11 9.42 19.22
N SER A 43 -15.13 8.78 18.62
CA SER A 43 -15.17 7.31 18.49
C SER A 43 -14.07 6.72 17.60
N LYS A 44 -13.37 7.54 16.82
CA LYS A 44 -12.28 7.15 15.91
C LYS A 44 -10.93 7.72 16.32
N MET A 45 -10.83 8.34 17.51
CA MET A 45 -9.56 8.85 18.05
C MET A 45 -8.48 7.77 18.12
N TYR A 46 -8.83 6.53 18.49
CA TYR A 46 -7.88 5.42 18.53
C TYR A 46 -7.20 5.19 17.17
N ILE A 47 -7.92 5.37 16.06
CA ILE A 47 -7.36 5.26 14.70
C ILE A 47 -6.32 6.36 14.48
N GLY A 48 -6.66 7.59 14.88
CA GLY A 48 -5.73 8.72 14.83
C GLY A 48 -4.46 8.48 15.64
N CYS A 49 -4.57 7.94 16.86
CA CYS A 49 -3.43 7.55 17.69
C CYS A 49 -2.58 6.47 17.02
N VAL A 50 -3.20 5.42 16.46
CA VAL A 50 -2.50 4.33 15.77
C VAL A 50 -1.75 4.85 14.54
N ILE A 51 -2.39 5.67 13.69
CA ILE A 51 -1.73 6.27 12.52
C ILE A 51 -0.58 7.17 12.98
N THR A 52 -0.77 7.95 14.05
CA THR A 52 0.29 8.81 14.60
C THR A 52 1.49 7.98 15.03
N ALA A 53 1.29 6.92 15.82
CA ALA A 53 2.37 6.04 16.28
C ALA A 53 3.10 5.38 15.11
N ILE A 54 2.38 4.82 14.14
CA ILE A 54 2.95 4.21 12.92
C ILE A 54 3.73 5.25 12.11
N SER A 55 3.20 6.46 11.94
CA SER A 55 3.86 7.50 11.14
C SER A 55 5.18 7.99 11.76
N VAL A 56 5.31 7.96 13.09
CA VAL A 56 6.57 8.22 13.81
C VAL A 56 7.56 7.07 13.58
N LEU A 57 7.10 5.82 13.64
CA LEU A 57 7.92 4.67 13.29
C LEU A 57 8.45 4.77 11.86
N HIS A 58 7.59 5.13 10.89
CA HIS A 58 7.99 5.35 9.49
C HIS A 58 9.02 6.46 9.33
N LEU A 59 8.92 7.53 10.12
CA LEU A 59 9.96 8.57 10.15
C LEU A 59 11.30 7.99 10.61
N GLY A 60 11.32 7.21 11.69
CA GLY A 60 12.53 6.55 12.18
C GLY A 60 13.14 5.60 11.14
N LEU A 61 12.32 4.75 10.53
CA LEU A 61 12.75 3.82 9.48
C LEU A 61 13.26 4.55 8.23
N ARG A 62 12.65 5.67 7.85
CA ARG A 62 13.14 6.51 6.74
C ARG A 62 14.52 7.08 7.04
N LEU A 63 14.74 7.57 8.26
CA LEU A 63 16.05 8.10 8.67
C LEU A 63 17.10 6.98 8.68
N LEU A 64 16.74 5.79 9.17
CA LEU A 64 17.60 4.61 9.10
C LEU A 64 17.95 4.24 7.64
N GLN A 65 16.95 4.22 6.75
CA GLN A 65 17.16 3.92 5.33
C GLN A 65 18.11 4.93 4.70
N LYS A 66 17.89 6.21 4.96
CA LYS A 66 18.75 7.30 4.47
C LYS A 66 20.17 7.19 5.03
N GLY A 67 20.33 6.77 6.28
CA GLY A 67 21.64 6.51 6.87
C GLY A 67 22.39 5.35 6.21
N LEU A 68 21.68 4.26 5.88
CA LEU A 68 22.28 3.03 5.34
C LEU A 68 22.49 3.06 3.82
N TYR A 69 21.53 3.59 3.07
CA TYR A 69 21.57 3.65 1.60
C TYR A 69 21.97 5.03 1.07
N GLY A 70 22.15 6.02 1.94
CA GLY A 70 22.57 7.36 1.54
C GLY A 70 21.62 7.98 0.53
N THR A 71 22.20 8.51 -0.55
CA THR A 71 21.48 9.13 -1.66
C THR A 71 21.31 8.20 -2.87
N VAL A 72 21.52 6.90 -2.70
CA VAL A 72 21.40 5.92 -3.81
C VAL A 72 20.01 6.00 -4.46
N PRO A 73 18.88 6.02 -3.73
CA PRO A 73 17.56 6.11 -4.35
C PRO A 73 17.37 7.40 -5.16
N GLU A 74 17.81 8.56 -4.62
CA GLU A 74 17.68 9.84 -5.32
C GLU A 74 18.57 9.92 -6.57
N ASN A 75 19.70 9.23 -6.58
CA ASN A 75 20.67 9.24 -7.68
C ASN A 75 20.50 8.07 -8.67
N THR A 76 19.51 7.20 -8.47
CA THR A 76 19.28 6.06 -9.36
C THR A 76 18.77 6.54 -10.72
N GLN A 77 19.62 6.39 -11.74
CA GLN A 77 19.24 6.71 -13.13
C GLN A 77 18.48 5.55 -13.77
N LEU A 78 17.34 5.88 -14.39
CA LEU A 78 16.59 4.92 -15.20
C LEU A 78 17.34 4.68 -16.52
N LYS A 79 17.80 3.43 -16.74
CA LYS A 79 18.56 3.05 -17.94
C LYS A 79 17.74 3.06 -19.22
N GLN A 80 16.43 2.87 -19.10
CA GLN A 80 15.48 2.77 -20.20
C GLN A 80 14.28 3.68 -19.91
N PRO A 81 13.61 4.21 -20.95
CA PRO A 81 12.41 5.01 -20.76
C PRO A 81 11.30 4.17 -20.11
N PRO A 82 10.60 4.69 -19.08
CA PRO A 82 9.50 3.97 -18.44
C PRO A 82 8.28 3.88 -19.37
N VAL A 83 7.52 2.79 -19.24
CA VAL A 83 6.25 2.59 -19.94
C VAL A 83 5.11 3.02 -19.03
N PHE A 84 4.24 3.91 -19.52
CA PHE A 84 3.04 4.33 -18.81
C PHE A 84 1.80 3.76 -19.49
N ILE A 85 0.98 3.02 -18.72
CA ILE A 85 -0.32 2.53 -19.18
C ILE A 85 -1.38 3.55 -18.77
N ILE A 86 -2.01 4.19 -19.75
CA ILE A 86 -3.07 5.17 -19.52
C ILE A 86 -4.34 4.68 -20.22
N GLY A 87 -5.47 4.82 -19.55
CA GLY A 87 -6.76 4.42 -20.09
C GLY A 87 -7.89 4.89 -19.19
N HIS A 88 -9.12 4.79 -19.69
CA HIS A 88 -10.29 5.07 -18.89
C HIS A 88 -10.48 3.99 -17.81
N TRP A 89 -11.21 4.30 -16.74
CA TRP A 89 -11.48 3.31 -15.72
C TRP A 89 -12.18 2.08 -16.34
N ARG A 90 -11.88 0.89 -15.82
CA ARG A 90 -12.52 -0.37 -16.26
C ARG A 90 -12.33 -0.75 -17.73
N THR A 91 -11.33 -0.21 -18.44
CA THR A 91 -10.98 -0.64 -19.81
C THR A 91 -9.91 -1.74 -19.87
N GLY A 92 -9.70 -2.48 -18.77
CA GLY A 92 -8.74 -3.57 -18.73
C GLY A 92 -7.26 -3.16 -18.64
N THR A 93 -6.95 -1.92 -18.22
CA THR A 93 -5.56 -1.48 -18.02
C THR A 93 -4.80 -2.35 -17.01
N THR A 94 -5.48 -2.80 -15.95
CA THR A 94 -4.91 -3.77 -14.99
C THR A 94 -4.56 -5.10 -15.66
N LEU A 95 -5.47 -5.63 -16.50
CA LEU A 95 -5.24 -6.89 -17.23
C LEU A 95 -4.10 -6.75 -18.25
N LEU A 96 -3.89 -5.58 -18.84
CA LEU A 96 -2.74 -5.30 -19.69
C LEU A 96 -1.43 -5.22 -18.88
N HIS A 97 -1.47 -4.67 -17.66
CA HIS A 97 -0.29 -4.53 -16.81
C HIS A 97 0.24 -5.89 -16.34
N GLU A 98 -0.64 -6.81 -15.94
CA GLU A 98 -0.26 -8.14 -15.43
C GLU A 98 0.67 -8.97 -16.35
N PRO A 99 0.44 -9.11 -17.67
CA PRO A 99 1.36 -9.82 -18.55
C PRO A 99 2.64 -9.03 -18.83
N LEU A 100 2.60 -7.69 -18.86
CA LEU A 100 3.80 -6.87 -19.10
C LEU A 100 4.84 -7.04 -17.98
N ILE A 101 4.40 -7.22 -16.75
CA ILE A 101 5.31 -7.41 -15.59
C ILE A 101 5.91 -8.81 -15.51
N LEU A 102 5.41 -9.79 -16.27
CA LEU A 102 6.01 -11.12 -16.38
C LEU A 102 7.26 -11.12 -17.27
N ASP A 103 7.44 -10.09 -18.09
CA ASP A 103 8.65 -9.91 -18.89
C ASP A 103 9.80 -9.42 -18.00
N PRO A 104 10.91 -10.18 -17.88
CA PRO A 104 12.03 -9.84 -17.01
C PRO A 104 12.78 -8.56 -17.42
N ARG A 105 12.49 -8.01 -18.61
CA ARG A 105 13.03 -6.72 -19.06
C ARG A 105 12.37 -5.55 -18.34
N HIS A 106 11.17 -5.74 -17.80
CA HIS A 106 10.43 -4.70 -17.08
C HIS A 106 10.63 -4.82 -15.58
N ASN A 107 10.54 -3.67 -14.91
CA ASN A 107 10.43 -3.58 -13.47
C ASN A 107 9.18 -2.78 -13.12
N PHE A 108 8.56 -3.07 -11.99
CA PHE A 108 7.30 -2.47 -11.58
C PHE A 108 7.28 -2.27 -10.05
N PRO A 109 6.62 -1.22 -9.56
CA PRO A 109 6.41 -1.07 -8.13
C PRO A 109 5.38 -2.09 -7.66
N ASN A 110 5.70 -2.81 -6.59
CA ASN A 110 4.76 -3.73 -5.98
C ASN A 110 3.90 -3.05 -4.90
N THR A 111 2.85 -3.74 -4.46
CA THR A 111 1.90 -3.24 -3.46
C THR A 111 2.59 -2.74 -2.19
N TYR A 112 3.63 -3.44 -1.71
CA TYR A 112 4.36 -3.02 -0.52
C TYR A 112 5.10 -1.69 -0.73
N GLN A 113 5.80 -1.56 -1.85
CA GLN A 113 6.55 -0.34 -2.19
C GLN A 113 5.63 0.87 -2.37
N CYS A 114 4.43 0.65 -2.91
CA CYS A 114 3.40 1.69 -3.03
C CYS A 114 2.82 2.11 -1.67
N LEU A 115 2.68 1.18 -0.72
CA LEU A 115 2.19 1.48 0.62
C LEU A 115 3.27 2.11 1.51
N GLU A 116 4.51 1.63 1.44
CA GLU A 116 5.62 2.05 2.31
C GLU A 116 6.85 2.56 1.54
N PRO A 117 6.73 3.65 0.76
CA PRO A 117 7.81 4.14 -0.11
C PRO A 117 9.01 4.69 0.67
N ASN A 118 8.86 4.99 1.96
CA ASN A 118 9.90 5.67 2.74
C ASN A 118 10.99 4.74 3.29
N HIS A 119 10.70 3.45 3.42
CA HIS A 119 11.60 2.49 4.06
C HIS A 119 11.58 1.10 3.39
N PHE A 120 11.04 0.98 2.18
CA PHE A 120 10.87 -0.33 1.53
C PHE A 120 12.19 -1.08 1.33
N LEU A 121 13.31 -0.40 1.06
CA LEU A 121 14.61 -1.05 0.85
C LEU A 121 15.08 -1.81 2.10
N LEU A 122 14.68 -1.36 3.29
CA LEU A 122 15.02 -2.01 4.55
C LEU A 122 14.05 -3.13 4.93
N THR A 123 12.75 -2.87 4.82
CA THR A 123 11.73 -3.65 5.54
C THR A 123 10.91 -4.56 4.64
N GLU A 124 11.03 -4.44 3.31
CA GLU A 124 10.22 -5.20 2.35
C GLU A 124 10.29 -6.71 2.58
N LYS A 125 11.50 -7.27 2.71
CA LYS A 125 11.68 -8.72 2.95
C LYS A 125 11.01 -9.16 4.25
N PHE A 126 11.19 -8.40 5.32
CA PHE A 126 10.59 -8.71 6.62
C PHE A 126 9.07 -8.65 6.56
N PHE A 127 8.49 -7.60 5.98
CA PHE A 127 7.03 -7.47 5.88
C PHE A 127 6.39 -8.53 4.99
N LYS A 128 7.01 -8.84 3.85
CA LYS A 128 6.55 -9.90 2.95
C LYS A 128 6.56 -11.28 3.60
N SER A 129 7.48 -11.56 4.53
CA SER A 129 7.53 -12.84 5.22
C SER A 129 6.55 -12.93 6.40
N TYR A 130 6.45 -11.88 7.22
CA TYR A 130 5.75 -11.97 8.51
C TYR A 130 4.34 -11.35 8.52
N PHE A 131 4.02 -10.47 7.57
CA PHE A 131 2.78 -9.68 7.60
C PHE A 131 1.81 -9.97 6.44
N ASN A 132 1.87 -11.17 5.86
CA ASN A 132 0.92 -11.62 4.82
C ASN A 132 -0.56 -11.54 5.26
N PHE A 133 -0.85 -11.64 6.56
CA PHE A 133 -2.22 -11.58 7.09
C PHE A 133 -2.85 -10.17 7.06
N LEU A 134 -2.06 -9.12 6.85
CA LEU A 134 -2.54 -7.74 6.84
C LEU A 134 -3.28 -7.36 5.56
N LEU A 135 -2.96 -8.01 4.44
CA LEU A 135 -3.63 -7.76 3.17
C LEU A 135 -4.85 -8.67 2.99
N PRO A 136 -5.96 -8.16 2.44
CA PRO A 136 -7.02 -9.02 1.96
C PRO A 136 -6.51 -9.84 0.77
N THR A 137 -7.09 -11.02 0.54
CA THR A 137 -6.79 -11.85 -0.65
C THR A 137 -7.28 -11.22 -1.95
N ARG A 138 -8.30 -10.36 -1.87
CA ARG A 138 -8.89 -9.65 -3.01
C ARG A 138 -9.04 -8.18 -2.69
N ARG A 139 -8.83 -7.32 -3.69
CA ARG A 139 -9.05 -5.88 -3.57
C ARG A 139 -10.56 -5.60 -3.45
N PRO A 140 -10.99 -4.79 -2.45
CA PRO A 140 -12.42 -4.53 -2.24
C PRO A 140 -13.05 -3.68 -3.35
N MET A 141 -12.24 -2.95 -4.12
CA MET A 141 -12.71 -2.03 -5.16
C MET A 141 -13.06 -2.74 -6.47
N ASP A 142 -12.35 -3.81 -6.82
CA ASP A 142 -12.45 -4.44 -8.14
C ASP A 142 -12.31 -5.97 -8.15
N ASN A 143 -12.25 -6.61 -6.98
CA ASN A 143 -12.13 -8.06 -6.80
C ASN A 143 -10.94 -8.72 -7.52
N MET A 144 -9.90 -7.95 -7.83
CA MET A 144 -8.64 -8.48 -8.34
C MET A 144 -7.81 -9.07 -7.19
N GLU A 145 -6.89 -9.99 -7.51
CA GLU A 145 -5.96 -10.54 -6.51
C GLU A 145 -5.15 -9.43 -5.84
N ALA A 146 -4.94 -9.56 -4.54
CA ALA A 146 -4.11 -8.68 -3.74
C ALA A 146 -2.98 -9.49 -3.08
N GLY A 147 -1.79 -8.92 -3.06
CA GLY A 147 -0.60 -9.52 -2.45
C GLY A 147 0.57 -8.55 -2.50
N TRP A 148 1.55 -8.74 -1.63
CA TRP A 148 2.67 -7.79 -1.52
C TRP A 148 3.53 -7.69 -2.79
N ASP A 149 3.60 -8.75 -3.57
CA ASP A 149 4.34 -8.83 -4.84
C ASP A 149 3.47 -8.48 -6.06
N LYS A 150 2.18 -8.22 -5.87
CA LYS A 150 1.28 -7.81 -6.95
C LYS A 150 1.46 -6.32 -7.24
N PRO A 151 1.29 -5.91 -8.51
CA PRO A 151 1.27 -4.50 -8.89
C PRO A 151 0.08 -3.73 -8.27
#